data_AF-A0A495TT39-F1
#
_entry.id   AF-A0A495TT39-F1
#
_cell.length_a   1.000
_cell.length_b   1.000
_cell.length_c   1.000
_cell.angle_alpha   90.00
_cell.angle_beta   90.00
_cell.angle_gamma   90.00
#
_symmetry.space_group_name_H-M   'P 1'
#
loop_
_entity.id
_entity.type
_entity.pdbx_description
1 polymer ?
#
loop_
_entity_poly.entity_id
_entity_poly.type
_entity_poly.pdbx_seq_one_letter_code
_entity_poly.pdbx_strand_id
1 'polypeptide(L)'
;MWASNLYRAFSILLVGSPVEIGSGYRWKSGLLRLVIVLSACFPYVNALYAGAYKGDLPPLTPLISGNGHIEFRREYKRPDYAVFLDEDGKSYVFQDYSSLHAIRDFVTEHPDQRLHVKGFILKNGEGFFWPTSISTIDGQILLAPDELSRELENHRDIWGGLLAIQQISLLPLWIISFFNVVKIARRLKKGEIQ
;
A
#
# COMPACT_ATOMS: atom_id res chain seq x y z
N MET A 1 -20.17 1.87 -35.72
CA MET A 1 -21.02 0.68 -35.41
C MET A 1 -20.33 -0.37 -34.54
N TRP A 2 -18.99 -0.53 -34.57
CA TRP A 2 -18.30 -1.50 -33.70
C TRP A 2 -18.23 -1.08 -32.22
N ALA A 3 -17.96 0.21 -31.95
CA ALA A 3 -17.90 0.75 -30.59
C ALA A 3 -19.24 0.67 -29.84
N SER A 4 -20.37 0.91 -30.52
CA SER A 4 -21.71 0.77 -29.93
C SER A 4 -22.02 -0.67 -29.51
N ASN A 5 -21.57 -1.66 -30.31
CA ASN A 5 -21.76 -3.08 -29.98
C ASN A 5 -20.87 -3.52 -28.82
N LEU A 6 -19.67 -2.97 -28.68
CA LEU A 6 -18.80 -3.24 -27.54
C LEU A 6 -19.36 -2.67 -26.23
N TYR A 7 -19.82 -1.42 -26.26
CA TYR A 7 -20.47 -0.81 -25.10
C TYR A 7 -21.69 -1.63 -24.66
N ARG A 8 -22.53 -2.02 -25.61
CA ARG A 8 -23.70 -2.86 -25.34
C ARG A 8 -23.31 -4.23 -24.79
N ALA A 9 -22.30 -4.88 -25.38
CA ALA A 9 -21.79 -6.16 -24.88
C ALA A 9 -21.21 -6.06 -23.47
N PHE A 10 -20.56 -4.94 -23.13
CA PHE A 10 -20.07 -4.66 -21.79
C PHE A 10 -21.23 -4.53 -20.80
N SER A 11 -22.28 -3.77 -21.16
CA SER A 11 -23.50 -3.65 -20.36
C SER A 11 -24.19 -5.01 -20.15
N ILE A 12 -24.31 -5.82 -21.21
CA ILE A 12 -24.87 -7.18 -21.12
C ILE A 12 -24.02 -8.04 -20.18
N LEU A 13 -22.69 -7.97 -20.28
CA LEU A 13 -21.84 -8.74 -19.39
C LEU A 13 -21.97 -8.28 -17.92
N LEU A 14 -22.19 -6.99 -17.68
CA LEU A 14 -22.28 -6.42 -16.34
C LEU A 14 -23.61 -6.74 -15.65
N VAL A 15 -24.74 -6.58 -16.37
CA VAL A 15 -26.10 -6.64 -15.80
C VAL A 15 -27.11 -7.44 -16.63
N GLY A 16 -26.70 -8.00 -17.76
CA GLY A 16 -27.59 -8.74 -18.66
C GLY A 16 -28.06 -10.08 -18.09
N SER A 17 -29.01 -10.68 -18.80
CA SER A 17 -29.64 -11.93 -18.42
C SER A 17 -28.75 -13.16 -18.73
N PRO A 18 -29.00 -14.31 -18.08
CA PRO A 18 -28.29 -15.56 -18.37
C PRO A 18 -28.38 -15.99 -19.85
N VAL A 19 -29.49 -15.66 -20.53
CA VAL A 19 -29.72 -15.99 -21.94
C VAL A 19 -28.78 -15.20 -22.85
N GLU A 20 -28.62 -13.90 -22.57
CA GLU A 20 -27.76 -13.01 -23.36
C GLU A 20 -26.28 -13.35 -23.16
N ILE A 21 -25.86 -13.62 -21.92
CA ILE A 21 -24.45 -13.91 -21.57
C ILE A 21 -24.05 -15.35 -21.96
N GLY A 22 -24.99 -16.30 -21.83
CA GLY A 22 -24.80 -17.71 -22.12
C GLY A 22 -24.16 -18.50 -20.96
N SER A 23 -23.56 -19.65 -21.29
CA SER A 23 -23.01 -20.57 -20.30
C SER A 23 -22.00 -19.90 -19.35
N GLY A 24 -22.12 -20.20 -18.06
CA GLY A 24 -21.26 -19.61 -17.05
C GLY A 24 -21.49 -18.12 -16.79
N TYR A 25 -22.70 -17.60 -17.02
CA TYR A 25 -23.00 -16.18 -16.82
C TYR A 25 -22.53 -15.62 -15.46
N ARG A 26 -22.73 -16.37 -14.37
CA ARG A 26 -22.34 -15.96 -13.01
C ARG A 26 -20.84 -15.66 -12.89
N TRP A 27 -19.99 -16.55 -13.40
CA TRP A 27 -18.55 -16.35 -13.29
C TRP A 27 -18.07 -15.22 -14.21
N LYS A 28 -18.64 -15.11 -15.42
CA LYS A 28 -18.25 -14.05 -16.38
C LYS A 28 -18.63 -12.66 -15.87
N SER A 29 -19.87 -12.49 -15.42
CA SER A 29 -20.35 -11.24 -14.83
C SER A 29 -19.68 -10.95 -13.49
N GLY A 30 -19.50 -11.98 -12.65
CA GLY A 30 -18.80 -11.86 -11.37
C GLY A 30 -17.36 -11.38 -11.53
N LEU A 31 -16.63 -11.96 -12.49
CA LEU A 31 -15.26 -11.55 -12.82
C LEU A 31 -15.19 -10.09 -13.25
N LEU A 32 -16.05 -9.66 -14.20
CA LEU A 32 -16.05 -8.27 -14.65
C LEU A 32 -16.36 -7.30 -13.49
N ARG A 33 -17.37 -7.62 -12.66
CA ARG A 33 -17.74 -6.80 -11.50
C ARG A 33 -16.58 -6.71 -10.50
N LEU A 34 -15.97 -7.84 -10.18
CA LEU A 34 -14.82 -7.90 -9.27
C LEU A 34 -13.69 -7.00 -9.77
N VAL A 35 -13.34 -7.11 -11.05
CA VAL A 35 -12.27 -6.31 -11.65
C VAL A 35 -12.57 -4.82 -11.59
N ILE A 36 -13.79 -4.40 -11.93
CA ILE A 36 -14.21 -2.99 -11.83
C ILE A 36 -14.10 -2.49 -10.39
N VAL A 37 -14.63 -3.26 -9.43
CA VAL A 37 -14.59 -2.91 -8.01
C VAL A 37 -13.15 -2.80 -7.53
N LEU A 38 -12.29 -3.77 -7.83
CA LEU A 38 -10.88 -3.73 -7.44
C LEU A 38 -10.15 -2.55 -8.09
N SER A 39 -10.35 -2.31 -9.39
CA SER A 39 -9.75 -1.16 -10.09
C SER A 39 -10.17 0.19 -9.48
N ALA A 40 -11.40 0.31 -8.95
CA ALA A 40 -11.86 1.51 -8.28
C ALA A 40 -11.41 1.60 -6.80
N CYS A 41 -11.37 0.48 -6.09
CA CYS A 41 -11.02 0.45 -4.67
C CYS A 41 -9.51 0.58 -4.43
N PHE A 42 -8.65 0.07 -5.31
CA PHE A 42 -7.20 0.10 -5.12
C PHE A 42 -6.64 1.53 -4.95
N PRO A 43 -6.94 2.52 -5.81
CA PRO A 43 -6.50 3.89 -5.59
C PRO A 43 -6.95 4.46 -4.23
N TYR A 44 -8.18 4.15 -3.81
CA TYR A 44 -8.71 4.61 -2.53
C TYR A 44 -7.96 4.00 -1.34
N VAL A 45 -7.68 2.69 -1.36
CA VAL A 45 -6.91 2.02 -0.31
C VAL A 45 -5.48 2.57 -0.25
N ASN A 46 -4.82 2.80 -1.39
CA ASN A 46 -3.49 3.43 -1.41
C ASN A 46 -3.53 4.85 -0.87
N ALA A 47 -4.56 5.63 -1.17
CA ALA A 47 -4.71 6.99 -0.64
C ALA A 47 -4.88 7.01 0.88
N LEU A 48 -5.60 6.03 1.45
CA LEU A 48 -5.71 5.86 2.90
C LEU A 48 -4.38 5.46 3.53
N TYR A 49 -3.66 4.52 2.91
CA TYR A 49 -2.36 4.06 3.39
C TYR A 49 -1.31 5.18 3.35
N ALA A 50 -1.17 5.87 2.20
CA ALA A 50 -0.32 7.06 2.07
C ALA A 50 -0.71 8.17 3.05
N GLY A 51 -1.99 8.25 3.40
CA GLY A 51 -2.52 9.12 4.45
C GLY A 51 -1.84 8.96 5.81
N ALA A 52 -1.31 7.78 6.13
CA ALA A 52 -0.56 7.55 7.36
C ALA A 52 0.80 8.29 7.37
N TYR A 53 1.39 8.51 6.19
CA TYR A 53 2.73 9.10 5.99
C TYR A 53 2.69 10.59 5.59
N LYS A 54 1.52 11.21 5.65
CA LYS A 54 1.33 12.64 5.33
C LYS A 54 1.88 13.55 6.43
N GLY A 55 2.01 14.82 6.08
CA GLY A 55 2.45 15.90 6.96
C GLY A 55 3.66 16.63 6.42
N ASP A 56 4.03 17.68 7.11
CA ASP A 56 5.19 18.51 6.80
C ASP A 56 6.48 17.72 7.08
N LEU A 57 7.48 17.96 6.24
CA LEU A 57 8.82 17.38 6.38
C LEU A 57 9.75 18.39 7.07
N PRO A 58 10.84 17.93 7.71
CA PRO A 58 11.90 18.83 8.15
C PRO A 58 12.39 19.72 6.99
N PRO A 59 12.68 21.01 7.23
CA PRO A 59 12.79 21.65 8.55
C PRO A 59 11.48 22.21 9.12
N LEU A 60 10.35 22.09 8.41
CA LEU A 60 9.07 22.67 8.85
C LEU A 60 8.51 21.98 10.10
N THR A 61 8.72 20.67 10.20
CA THR A 61 8.39 19.87 11.40
C THR A 61 9.61 19.74 12.32
N PRO A 62 9.45 19.85 13.66
CA PRO A 62 10.54 19.64 14.60
C PRO A 62 11.18 18.26 14.46
N LEU A 63 12.51 18.24 14.31
CA LEU A 63 13.29 17.01 14.35
C LEU A 63 13.55 16.63 15.81
N ILE A 64 13.19 15.40 16.15
CA ILE A 64 13.51 14.76 17.43
C ILE A 64 14.83 14.02 17.23
N SER A 65 15.76 14.23 18.16
CA SER A 65 17.05 13.55 18.19
C SER A 65 17.34 13.14 19.63
N GLY A 66 17.62 11.86 19.85
CA GLY A 66 17.82 11.31 21.18
C GLY A 66 18.65 10.03 21.14
N ASN A 67 19.16 9.66 22.31
CA ASN A 67 19.85 8.40 22.53
C ASN A 67 18.93 7.49 23.33
N GLY A 68 18.92 6.19 23.04
CA GLY A 68 18.05 5.29 23.76
C GLY A 68 18.04 3.88 23.21
N HIS A 69 16.96 3.14 23.46
CA HIS A 69 16.82 1.76 23.02
C HIS A 69 15.57 1.61 22.15
N ILE A 70 15.62 0.68 21.20
CA ILE A 70 14.47 0.32 20.38
C ILE A 70 13.94 -1.01 20.87
N GLU A 71 12.65 -1.06 21.21
CA GLU A 71 11.98 -2.28 21.64
C GLU A 71 11.02 -2.77 20.57
N PHE A 72 11.06 -4.06 20.28
CA PHE A 72 10.09 -4.72 19.42
C PHE A 72 9.03 -5.40 20.28
N ARG A 73 7.81 -4.89 20.22
CA ARG A 73 6.70 -5.35 21.05
C ARG A 73 5.69 -6.11 20.22
N ARG A 74 5.13 -7.15 20.83
CA ARG A 74 4.02 -7.93 20.29
C ARG A 74 2.84 -7.81 21.23
N GLU A 75 1.71 -7.35 20.70
CA GLU A 75 0.48 -7.18 21.47
C GLU A 75 -0.61 -8.11 20.94
N TYR A 76 -1.39 -8.72 21.85
CA TYR A 76 -2.45 -9.64 21.46
C TYR A 76 -3.51 -8.87 20.65
N LYS A 77 -3.72 -9.29 19.39
CA LYS A 77 -4.60 -8.67 18.38
C LYS A 77 -4.06 -7.39 17.72
N ARG A 78 -2.80 -7.03 17.89
CA ARG A 78 -2.15 -5.99 17.08
C ARG A 78 -0.97 -6.55 16.30
N PRO A 79 -0.67 -6.00 15.12
CA PRO A 79 0.60 -6.29 14.46
C PRO A 79 1.76 -5.87 15.36
N ASP A 80 2.88 -6.58 15.22
CA ASP A 80 4.13 -6.23 15.89
C ASP A 80 4.50 -4.77 15.57
N TYR A 81 5.04 -4.07 16.57
CA TYR A 81 5.45 -2.67 16.42
C TYR A 81 6.79 -2.43 17.11
N ALA A 82 7.50 -1.40 16.65
CA ALA A 82 8.71 -0.91 17.30
C ALA A 82 8.42 0.36 18.09
N VAL A 83 9.13 0.53 19.21
CA VAL A 83 9.10 1.74 20.04
C VAL A 83 10.52 2.19 20.30
N PHE A 84 10.80 3.47 20.07
CA PHE A 84 12.03 4.11 20.54
C PHE A 84 11.77 4.70 21.93
N LEU A 85 12.54 4.23 22.91
CA LEU A 85 12.56 4.76 24.28
C LEU A 85 13.80 5.63 24.44
N ASP A 86 13.59 6.93 24.53
CA ASP A 86 14.64 7.93 24.72
C ASP A 86 15.12 7.96 26.17
N GLU A 87 16.33 8.46 26.41
CA GLU A 87 16.95 8.61 27.74
C GLU A 87 16.12 9.49 28.68
N ASP A 88 15.35 10.43 28.14
CA ASP A 88 14.40 11.27 28.87
C ASP A 88 13.12 10.52 29.32
N GLY A 89 13.00 9.22 29.03
CA GLY A 89 11.82 8.41 29.32
C GLY A 89 10.64 8.62 28.37
N LYS A 90 10.85 9.34 27.26
CA LYS A 90 9.84 9.51 26.21
C LYS A 90 9.79 8.28 25.30
N SER A 91 8.58 7.92 24.87
CA SER A 91 8.36 6.77 23.97
C SER A 91 7.79 7.21 22.63
N TYR A 92 8.40 6.76 21.55
CA TYR A 92 7.97 7.05 20.18
C TYR A 92 7.67 5.75 19.43
N VAL A 93 6.42 5.55 19.03
CA VAL A 93 6.00 4.36 18.27
C VAL A 93 6.28 4.60 16.79
N PHE A 94 7.01 3.69 16.16
CA PHE A 94 7.36 3.79 14.74
C PHE A 94 6.13 3.56 13.84
N GLN A 95 6.04 4.31 12.74
CA GLN A 95 4.96 4.17 11.76
C GLN A 95 5.02 2.83 11.01
N ASP A 96 6.23 2.42 10.65
CA ASP A 96 6.45 1.16 9.94
C ASP A 96 7.49 0.33 10.68
N TYR A 97 7.06 -0.83 11.14
CA TYR A 97 7.92 -1.80 11.80
C TYR A 97 8.63 -2.71 10.77
N SER A 98 8.05 -2.91 9.59
CA SER A 98 8.57 -3.84 8.57
C SER A 98 9.85 -3.33 7.90
N SER A 99 10.07 -2.02 7.85
CA SER A 99 11.30 -1.43 7.34
C SER A 99 12.50 -1.59 8.29
N LEU A 100 12.27 -2.02 9.53
CA LEU A 100 13.27 -2.08 10.60
C LEU A 100 13.87 -3.48 10.81
N HIS A 101 13.78 -4.39 9.84
CA HIS A 101 14.29 -5.76 9.98
C HIS A 101 15.78 -5.81 10.37
N ALA A 102 16.64 -5.04 9.70
CA ALA A 102 18.06 -4.98 10.03
C ALA A 102 18.33 -4.45 11.46
N ILE A 103 17.50 -3.52 11.93
CA ILE A 103 17.57 -3.00 13.31
C ILE A 103 17.11 -4.04 14.31
N ARG A 104 16.08 -4.83 13.98
CA ARG A 104 15.61 -5.92 14.84
C ARG A 104 16.71 -6.93 15.11
N ASP A 105 17.41 -7.35 14.07
CA ASP A 105 18.49 -8.33 14.21
C ASP A 105 19.62 -7.72 15.07
N PHE A 106 20.02 -6.48 14.78
CA PHE A 106 21.02 -5.76 15.58
C PHE A 106 20.66 -5.64 17.07
N VAL A 107 19.44 -5.20 17.39
CA VAL A 107 18.98 -5.07 18.79
C VAL A 107 18.86 -6.44 19.46
N THR A 108 18.55 -7.49 18.71
CA THR A 108 18.50 -8.85 19.26
C THR A 108 19.90 -9.36 19.60
N GLU A 109 20.90 -9.08 18.76
CA GLU A 109 22.30 -9.45 18.98
C GLU A 109 22.98 -8.57 20.05
N HIS A 110 22.55 -7.32 20.18
CA HIS A 110 23.13 -6.32 21.07
C HIS A 110 22.06 -5.59 21.92
N PRO A 111 21.37 -6.30 22.83
CA PRO A 111 20.21 -5.75 23.55
C PRO A 111 20.55 -4.56 24.47
N ASP A 112 21.77 -4.51 25.00
CA ASP A 112 22.22 -3.43 25.88
C ASP A 112 22.78 -2.22 25.11
N GLN A 113 22.89 -2.32 23.78
CA GLN A 113 23.45 -1.25 22.97
C GLN A 113 22.44 -0.10 22.83
N ARG A 114 22.90 1.11 23.17
CA ARG A 114 22.15 2.34 22.89
C ARG A 114 22.33 2.75 21.44
N LEU A 115 21.26 3.30 20.89
CA LEU A 115 21.19 3.83 19.54
C LEU A 115 20.91 5.33 19.59
N HIS A 116 21.54 6.06 18.69
CA HIS A 116 21.19 7.42 18.37
C HIS A 116 20.13 7.41 17.27
N VAL A 117 18.96 7.97 17.55
CA VAL A 117 17.83 8.01 16.61
C VAL A 117 17.50 9.46 16.33
N LYS A 118 17.34 9.79 15.04
CA LYS A 118 16.72 11.04 14.58
C LYS A 118 15.46 10.74 13.82
N GLY A 119 14.48 11.60 13.93
CA GLY A 119 13.23 11.48 13.19
C GLY A 119 12.24 12.56 13.55
N PHE A 120 11.00 12.40 13.11
CA PHE A 120 9.93 13.35 13.38
C PHE A 120 8.59 12.64 13.45
N ILE A 121 7.60 13.32 14.01
CA ILE A 121 6.25 12.78 14.12
C ILE A 121 5.47 13.14 12.85
N LEU A 122 4.91 12.11 12.20
CA LEU A 122 4.07 12.26 11.01
C LEU A 122 2.77 13.01 11.34
N LYS A 123 1.99 13.34 10.31
CA LYS A 123 0.71 14.05 10.44
C LYS A 123 0.82 15.32 11.29
N ASN A 124 1.86 16.11 11.06
CA ASN A 124 2.10 17.39 11.73
C ASN A 124 2.15 17.27 13.27
N GLY A 125 2.71 16.18 13.80
CA GLY A 125 2.83 15.98 15.25
C GLY A 125 1.79 15.03 15.87
N GLU A 126 0.79 14.58 15.12
CA GLU A 126 -0.29 13.74 15.63
C GLU A 126 -0.18 12.26 15.23
N GLY A 127 0.80 11.93 14.38
CA GLY A 127 1.01 10.60 13.82
C GLY A 127 1.98 9.73 14.61
N PHE A 128 2.44 8.68 13.94
CA PHE A 128 3.54 7.86 14.43
C PHE A 128 4.90 8.47 14.06
N PHE A 129 5.94 7.97 14.71
CA PHE A 129 7.30 8.42 14.50
C PHE A 129 7.89 7.83 13.21
N TRP A 130 8.49 8.70 12.40
CA TRP A 130 9.27 8.30 11.24
C TRP A 130 10.75 8.57 11.50
N PRO A 131 11.62 7.54 11.50
CA PRO A 131 13.05 7.74 11.64
C PRO A 131 13.61 8.37 10.37
N THR A 132 14.53 9.31 10.54
CA THR A 132 15.38 9.83 9.47
C THR A 132 16.80 9.30 9.55
N SER A 133 17.23 8.76 10.69
CA SER A 133 18.52 8.05 10.80
C SER A 133 18.55 7.22 12.06
N ILE A 134 19.21 6.07 12.00
CA ILE A 134 19.53 5.25 13.17
C ILE A 134 21.00 4.88 13.12
N SER A 135 21.74 5.17 14.18
CA SER A 135 23.15 4.84 14.31
C SER A 135 23.47 4.33 15.71
N THR A 136 24.60 3.65 15.88
CA THR A 136 25.17 3.42 17.21
C THR A 136 25.67 4.75 17.80
N ILE A 137 25.90 4.77 19.13
CA ILE A 137 26.51 5.93 19.81
C ILE A 137 27.91 6.23 19.25
N ASP A 138 28.63 5.20 18.79
CA ASP A 138 29.97 5.33 18.19
C ASP A 138 29.93 5.86 16.74
N GLY A 139 28.73 6.10 16.20
CA GLY A 139 28.54 6.70 14.87
C GLY A 139 28.44 5.70 13.72
N GLN A 140 28.37 4.39 14.00
CA GLN A 140 28.07 3.40 12.95
C GLN A 140 26.63 3.56 12.50
N ILE A 141 26.42 3.90 11.23
CA ILE A 141 25.09 4.06 10.65
C ILE A 141 24.47 2.67 10.44
N LEU A 142 23.30 2.45 11.04
CA LEU A 142 22.51 1.24 10.86
C LEU A 142 21.39 1.44 9.81
N LEU A 143 20.79 2.64 9.78
CA LEU A 143 19.87 3.07 8.71
C LEU A 143 20.22 4.48 8.26
N ALA A 144 20.46 4.60 6.96
CA ALA A 144 20.91 5.85 6.36
C ALA A 144 19.74 6.81 6.06
N PRO A 145 19.98 8.14 6.13
CA PRO A 145 18.96 9.13 5.81
C PRO A 145 18.38 9.04 4.41
N ASP A 146 19.20 8.72 3.42
CA ASP A 146 18.76 8.65 2.02
C ASP A 146 17.81 7.46 1.79
N GLU A 147 18.06 6.34 2.48
CA GLU A 147 17.21 5.15 2.40
C GLU A 147 15.83 5.42 3.01
N LEU A 148 15.82 6.00 4.22
CA LEU A 148 14.59 6.35 4.93
C LEU A 148 13.80 7.47 4.25
N SER A 149 14.49 8.42 3.61
CA SER A 149 13.83 9.49 2.85
C SER A 149 13.16 8.93 1.59
N ARG A 150 13.88 8.12 0.82
CA ARG A 150 13.33 7.44 -0.37
C ARG A 150 12.17 6.52 -0.01
N GLU A 151 12.30 5.81 1.11
CA GLU A 151 11.24 4.96 1.60
C GLU A 151 10.00 5.77 1.99
N LEU A 152 10.14 6.89 2.69
CA LEU A 152 9.03 7.77 3.03
C LEU A 152 8.33 8.32 1.78
N GLU A 153 9.09 8.73 0.77
CA GLU A 153 8.55 9.21 -0.51
C GLU A 153 7.70 8.12 -1.19
N ASN A 154 8.20 6.88 -1.23
CA ASN A 154 7.47 5.75 -1.78
C ASN A 154 6.16 5.48 -1.04
N HIS A 155 6.16 5.59 0.29
CA HIS A 155 4.95 5.42 1.10
C HIS A 155 3.95 6.57 0.93
N ARG A 156 4.44 7.79 0.66
CA ARG A 156 3.60 8.98 0.40
C ARG A 156 3.00 9.00 -1.00
N ASP A 157 3.61 8.30 -1.96
CA ASP A 157 3.14 8.26 -3.34
C ASP A 157 1.94 7.32 -3.51
N ILE A 158 0.76 7.93 -3.67
CA ILE A 158 -0.51 7.23 -3.92
C ILE A 158 -0.46 6.43 -5.24
N TRP A 159 0.35 6.89 -6.20
CA TRP A 159 0.50 6.29 -7.53
C TRP A 159 1.79 5.47 -7.65
N GLY A 160 2.45 5.19 -6.52
CA GLY A 160 3.73 4.52 -6.47
C GLY A 160 3.68 3.05 -6.90
N GLY A 161 4.80 2.36 -6.71
CA GLY A 161 5.00 0.97 -7.17
C GLY A 161 3.92 -0.01 -6.69
N LEU A 162 3.35 0.20 -5.50
CA LEU A 162 2.28 -0.66 -4.97
C LEU A 162 1.02 -0.62 -5.84
N LEU A 163 0.56 0.57 -6.24
CA LEU A 163 -0.59 0.69 -7.13
C LEU A 163 -0.25 0.11 -8.52
N ALA A 164 0.97 0.30 -9.02
CA ALA A 164 1.39 -0.29 -10.29
C ALA A 164 1.33 -1.84 -10.24
N ILE A 165 1.86 -2.46 -9.19
CA ILE A 165 1.79 -3.92 -8.97
C ILE A 165 0.33 -4.37 -8.91
N GLN A 166 -0.51 -3.65 -8.16
CA GLN A 166 -1.93 -3.93 -8.06
C GLN A 166 -2.63 -3.86 -9.43
N GLN A 167 -2.39 -2.84 -10.25
CA GLN A 167 -2.99 -2.72 -11.58
C GLN A 167 -2.47 -3.81 -12.54
N ILE A 168 -1.18 -4.13 -12.50
CA ILE A 168 -0.59 -5.23 -13.30
C ILE A 168 -1.25 -6.56 -12.94
N SER A 169 -1.47 -6.81 -11.64
CA SER A 169 -2.15 -8.03 -11.18
C SER A 169 -3.60 -8.15 -11.67
N LEU A 170 -4.27 -7.03 -11.99
CA LEU A 170 -5.62 -7.03 -12.56
C LEU A 170 -5.65 -7.25 -14.08
N LEU A 171 -4.53 -7.08 -14.78
CA LEU A 171 -4.48 -7.20 -16.25
C LEU A 171 -5.02 -8.55 -16.76
N PRO A 172 -4.64 -9.73 -16.20
CA PRO A 172 -5.18 -11.00 -16.67
C PRO A 172 -6.71 -11.07 -16.56
N LEU A 173 -7.27 -10.50 -15.48
CA LEU A 173 -8.71 -10.51 -15.24
C LEU A 173 -9.44 -9.56 -16.20
N TRP A 174 -8.86 -8.39 -16.50
CA TRP A 174 -9.33 -7.48 -17.54
C TRP A 174 -9.31 -8.14 -18.92
N ILE A 175 -8.23 -8.85 -19.27
CA ILE A 175 -8.09 -9.56 -20.55
C ILE A 175 -9.19 -10.63 -20.69
N ILE A 176 -9.40 -11.47 -19.67
CA ILE A 176 -10.45 -12.49 -19.70
C ILE A 176 -11.84 -11.85 -19.81
N SER A 177 -12.09 -10.77 -19.06
CA SER A 177 -13.35 -10.03 -19.12
C SER A 177 -13.57 -9.42 -20.51
N PHE A 178 -12.54 -8.84 -21.12
CA PHE A 178 -12.59 -8.27 -22.46
C PHE A 178 -12.87 -9.33 -23.52
N PHE A 179 -12.26 -10.52 -23.43
CA PHE A 179 -12.59 -11.62 -24.33
C PHE A 179 -14.06 -12.04 -24.25
N ASN A 180 -14.64 -12.04 -23.05
CA ASN A 180 -16.09 -12.30 -22.88
C ASN A 180 -16.95 -11.21 -23.51
N VAL A 181 -16.58 -9.93 -23.35
CA VAL A 181 -17.24 -8.79 -24.02
C VAL A 181 -17.17 -8.94 -25.53
N VAL A 182 -15.99 -9.23 -26.09
CA VAL A 182 -15.81 -9.42 -27.54
C VAL A 182 -16.65 -10.59 -28.06
N LYS A 183 -16.76 -11.69 -27.32
CA LYS A 183 -17.63 -12.82 -27.67
C LYS A 183 -19.10 -12.38 -27.75
N ILE A 184 -19.60 -11.64 -26.76
CA ILE A 184 -20.98 -11.11 -26.77
C ILE A 184 -21.18 -10.11 -27.92
N ALA A 185 -20.23 -9.20 -28.15
CA ALA A 185 -20.30 -8.22 -29.24
C ALA A 185 -20.37 -8.87 -30.62
N ARG A 186 -19.68 -10.02 -30.81
CA ARG A 186 -19.77 -10.82 -32.05
C ARG A 186 -21.16 -11.45 -32.22
N ARG A 187 -21.78 -11.93 -31.14
CA ARG A 187 -23.15 -12.49 -31.17
C ARG A 187 -24.20 -11.43 -31.48
N LEU A 188 -24.07 -10.23 -30.88
CA LEU A 188 -24.90 -9.05 -31.22
C LEU A 188 -24.79 -8.71 -32.71
N LYS A 189 -23.57 -8.67 -33.26
CA LYS A 189 -23.34 -8.37 -34.69
C LYS A 189 -24.01 -9.41 -35.61
N LYS A 190 -24.10 -10.67 -35.18
CA LYS A 190 -24.76 -11.75 -35.93
C LYS A 190 -26.28 -11.79 -35.74
N GLY A 191 -26.85 -10.97 -34.86
CA GLY A 191 -28.28 -11.01 -34.53
C GLY A 191 -28.71 -12.21 -33.69
N GLU A 192 -27.76 -12.92 -33.06
CA GLU A 192 -28.05 -14.09 -32.22
C GLU A 192 -28.66 -13.71 -30.85
N ILE A 193 -28.49 -12.46 -30.45
CA ILE A 193 -29.01 -11.85 -29.23
C ILE A 193 -29.42 -10.42 -29.56
N GLN A 194 -30.54 -9.96 -29.01
CA GLN A 194 -31.19 -8.70 -29.40
C GLN A 194 -30.87 -7.54 -28.50
#